data_AF-A0A1D2QVG2-F1
#
_entry.id   AF-A0A1D2QVG2-F1
#
_cell.length_a   1.000
_cell.length_b   1.000
_cell.length_c   1.000
_cell.angle_alpha   90.00
_cell.angle_beta   90.00
_cell.angle_gamma   90.00
#
_symmetry.space_group_name_H-M   'P 1'
#
loop_
_entity.id
_entity.type
_entity.pdbx_description
1 polymer ?
#
loop_
_entity_poly.entity_id
_entity_poly.type
_entity_poly.pdbx_seq_one_letter_code
_entity_poly.pdbx_strand_id
1 'polypeptide(L)'
;MPSAFESEKLKEVSRPFEGIAHQLSRSLFPNLAWDLKQAGYGISAAKYIAVVLYFTTAIFLAVLGAILIPSYLVGDLQKGIELSVTILPVVTVLLFVFFIFMPKVKTNRRATQIENDLGYVLKDLQIQVSAGVPLFDGIVNVSAGDYGECAKEIKEVVHRVEAGESLIKSIEECGKSTPSPYLRRVMWQLVNAMRAGSDVSIALDAISKELQMDKEAKIKAYAQELNMWGLIYMLAAVVLPSMGVTLLVILSSFLGGDIIGESLFWGILLFLIGFQIFFIQFVKSKRPII
;
A
#
# COMPACT_ATOMS: atom_id res chain seq x y z
N MET A 1 3.55 17.21 -5.99
CA MET A 1 4.94 17.59 -5.65
C MET A 1 5.86 16.66 -6.42
N PRO A 2 6.82 17.18 -7.20
CA PRO A 2 7.76 16.33 -7.91
C PRO A 2 8.53 15.50 -6.88
N SER A 3 8.61 14.20 -7.12
CA SER A 3 9.29 13.30 -6.20
C SER A 3 10.79 13.65 -6.15
N ALA A 4 11.47 13.40 -5.04
CA ALA A 4 12.92 13.64 -4.92
C ALA A 4 13.72 13.00 -6.07
N PHE A 5 13.20 11.91 -6.65
CA PHE A 5 13.77 11.16 -7.77
C PHE A 5 13.65 11.87 -9.14
N GLU A 6 12.81 12.91 -9.27
CA GLU A 6 12.58 13.62 -10.54
C GLU A 6 13.56 14.76 -10.83
N SER A 7 14.41 15.13 -9.87
CA SER A 7 15.34 16.25 -10.05
C SER A 7 16.34 16.00 -11.19
N GLU A 8 16.54 17.02 -12.03
CA GLU A 8 17.44 16.92 -13.19
C GLU A 8 18.89 16.60 -12.78
N LYS A 9 19.33 17.13 -11.63
CA LYS A 9 20.67 16.88 -11.08
C LYS A 9 20.92 15.39 -10.82
N LEU A 10 19.92 14.65 -10.32
CA LEU A 10 20.06 13.22 -10.07
C LEU A 10 20.09 12.40 -11.36
N LYS A 11 19.37 12.85 -12.40
CA LYS A 11 19.35 12.21 -13.71
C LYS A 11 20.69 12.35 -14.45
N GLU A 12 21.38 13.47 -14.30
CA GLU A 12 22.71 13.65 -14.91
C GLU A 12 23.78 12.82 -14.22
N VAL A 13 23.72 12.73 -12.89
CA VAL A 13 24.70 12.00 -12.08
C VAL A 13 24.53 10.48 -12.19
N SER A 14 23.33 9.99 -12.53
CA SER A 14 23.05 8.55 -12.71
C SER A 14 23.41 7.98 -14.09
N ARG A 15 23.82 8.82 -15.07
CA ARG A 15 24.17 8.40 -16.44
C ARG A 15 25.11 7.17 -16.55
N PRO A 16 26.18 7.02 -15.74
CA PRO A 16 27.07 5.86 -15.87
C PRO A 16 26.40 4.52 -15.53
N PHE A 17 25.29 4.53 -14.80
CA PHE A 17 24.55 3.32 -14.42
C PHE A 17 23.44 2.95 -15.39
N GLU A 18 23.18 3.74 -16.45
CA GLU A 18 22.08 3.49 -17.39
C GLU A 18 22.23 2.16 -18.15
N GLY A 19 23.46 1.72 -18.47
CA GLY A 19 23.70 0.45 -19.16
C GLY A 19 23.27 -0.76 -18.33
N ILE A 20 23.66 -0.79 -17.05
CA ILE A 20 23.30 -1.83 -16.09
C ILE A 20 21.79 -1.76 -15.77
N ALA A 21 21.26 -0.53 -15.65
CA ALA A 21 19.85 -0.29 -15.38
C ALA A 21 18.94 -0.80 -16.50
N HIS A 22 19.34 -0.66 -17.77
CA HIS A 22 18.58 -1.22 -18.89
C HIS A 22 18.48 -2.75 -18.82
N GLN A 23 19.57 -3.43 -18.46
CA GLN A 23 19.59 -4.89 -18.35
C GLN A 23 18.76 -5.39 -17.16
N LEU A 24 18.88 -4.74 -16.00
CA LEU A 24 18.07 -5.00 -14.80
C LEU A 24 16.58 -4.75 -15.01
N SER A 25 16.22 -3.68 -15.72
CA SER A 25 14.82 -3.35 -16.02
C SER A 25 14.13 -4.44 -16.82
N ARG A 26 14.86 -5.08 -17.75
CA ARG A 26 14.31 -6.07 -18.66
C ARG A 26 14.25 -7.47 -18.05
N SER A 27 15.18 -7.84 -17.16
CA SER A 27 15.24 -9.20 -16.62
C SER A 27 14.55 -9.38 -15.26
N LEU A 28 14.61 -8.37 -14.38
CA LEU A 28 14.20 -8.52 -12.97
C LEU A 28 12.95 -7.71 -12.62
N PHE A 29 12.68 -6.59 -13.31
CA PHE A 29 11.57 -5.70 -12.97
C PHE A 29 10.76 -5.22 -14.18
N PRO A 30 10.14 -6.14 -14.95
CA PRO A 30 9.42 -5.78 -16.19
C PRO A 30 8.22 -4.85 -15.95
N ASN A 31 7.56 -4.96 -14.79
CA ASN A 31 6.37 -4.18 -14.46
C ASN A 31 6.67 -2.78 -13.88
N LEU A 32 7.93 -2.46 -13.61
CA LEU A 32 8.30 -1.21 -12.95
C LEU A 32 7.92 0.03 -13.78
N ALA A 33 7.96 -0.07 -15.11
CA ALA A 33 7.53 1.02 -15.98
C ALA A 33 6.04 1.35 -15.78
N TRP A 34 5.21 0.34 -15.57
CA TRP A 34 3.79 0.51 -15.31
C TRP A 34 3.58 1.04 -13.90
N ASP A 35 4.22 0.45 -12.89
CA ASP A 35 4.12 0.91 -11.49
C ASP A 35 4.53 2.38 -11.33
N LEU A 36 5.57 2.83 -12.04
CA LEU A 36 6.02 4.23 -12.04
C LEU A 36 4.98 5.17 -12.67
N LYS A 37 4.41 4.78 -13.82
CA LYS A 37 3.36 5.55 -14.48
C LYS A 37 2.15 5.71 -13.55
N GLN A 38 1.74 4.63 -12.89
CA GLN A 38 0.62 4.63 -11.96
C GLN A 38 0.87 5.42 -10.67
N ALA A 39 2.10 5.41 -10.17
CA ALA A 39 2.55 6.21 -9.04
C ALA A 39 2.74 7.71 -9.38
N GLY A 40 2.50 8.10 -10.64
CA GLY A 40 2.61 9.47 -11.12
C GLY A 40 4.05 9.96 -11.28
N TYR A 41 5.01 9.06 -11.52
CA TYR A 41 6.39 9.44 -11.83
C TYR A 41 6.54 9.68 -13.34
N GLY A 42 7.08 10.84 -13.73
CA GLY A 42 7.40 11.18 -15.12
C GLY A 42 8.73 10.63 -15.62
N ILE A 43 9.23 9.53 -15.06
CA ILE A 43 10.58 8.99 -15.31
C ILE A 43 10.48 7.60 -15.95
N SER A 44 11.37 7.29 -16.89
CA SER A 44 11.50 5.94 -17.44
C SER A 44 12.04 4.93 -16.41
N ALA A 45 11.62 3.67 -16.51
CA ALA A 45 12.05 2.62 -15.57
C ALA A 45 13.58 2.47 -15.50
N ALA A 46 14.27 2.56 -16.64
CA ALA A 46 15.73 2.50 -16.70
C ALA A 46 16.38 3.67 -15.94
N LYS A 47 15.88 4.90 -16.11
CA LYS A 47 16.41 6.07 -15.40
C LYS A 47 16.13 5.98 -13.89
N TYR A 48 14.97 5.48 -13.50
CA TYR A 48 14.65 5.26 -12.08
C TYR A 48 15.62 4.25 -11.44
N ILE A 49 15.87 3.11 -12.10
CA ILE A 49 16.83 2.11 -11.60
C ILE A 49 18.25 2.69 -11.55
N ALA A 50 18.66 3.50 -12.54
CA ALA A 50 19.97 4.15 -12.53
C ALA A 50 20.13 5.10 -11.33
N VAL A 51 19.09 5.88 -11.01
CA VAL A 51 19.07 6.74 -9.83
C VAL A 51 19.13 5.92 -8.54
N VAL A 52 18.37 4.83 -8.44
CA VAL A 52 18.40 3.93 -7.27
C VAL A 52 19.79 3.30 -7.10
N LEU A 53 20.41 2.81 -8.17
CA LEU A 53 21.77 2.27 -8.14
C LEU A 53 22.80 3.32 -7.72
N TYR A 54 22.68 4.55 -8.23
CA TYR A 54 23.54 5.64 -7.81
C TYR A 54 23.39 5.93 -6.30
N PHE A 55 22.17 6.03 -5.79
CA PHE A 55 21.95 6.27 -4.37
C PHE A 55 22.46 5.12 -3.49
N THR A 56 22.20 3.87 -3.85
CA THR A 56 22.65 2.73 -3.05
C THR A 56 24.16 2.59 -3.06
N THR A 57 24.81 2.84 -4.20
CA THR A 57 26.28 2.85 -4.29
C THR A 57 26.90 4.04 -3.54
N ALA A 58 26.30 5.23 -3.59
CA ALA A 58 26.75 6.38 -2.82
C ALA A 58 26.63 6.14 -1.31
N ILE A 59 25.50 5.57 -0.85
CA ILE A 59 25.31 5.19 0.57
C ILE A 59 26.33 4.12 0.97
N PHE A 60 26.57 3.12 0.12
CA PHE A 60 27.57 2.09 0.36
C PHE A 60 28.96 2.69 0.59
N LEU A 61 29.41 3.60 -0.29
CA LEU A 61 30.72 4.26 -0.16
C LEU A 61 30.79 5.17 1.08
N ALA A 62 29.72 5.89 1.39
CA ALA A 62 29.66 6.76 2.57
C ALA A 62 29.76 5.96 3.87
N VAL A 63 29.00 4.86 3.99
CA VAL A 63 29.02 3.99 5.17
C VAL A 63 30.34 3.22 5.27
N LEU A 64 30.91 2.79 4.14
CA LEU A 64 32.24 2.17 4.10
C LEU A 64 33.32 3.13 4.61
N GLY A 65 33.30 4.39 4.16
CA GLY A 65 34.19 5.44 4.67
C GLY A 65 33.98 5.70 6.17
N ALA A 66 32.72 5.78 6.61
CA ALA A 66 32.38 6.00 8.01
C ALA A 66 32.81 4.86 8.95
N ILE A 67 32.94 3.64 8.44
CA ILE A 67 33.45 2.49 9.22
C ILE A 67 34.98 2.44 9.14
N LEU A 68 35.58 2.52 7.96
CA LEU A 68 37.01 2.30 7.77
C LEU A 68 37.89 3.45 8.30
N ILE A 69 37.45 4.71 8.18
CA ILE A 69 38.25 5.86 8.63
C ILE A 69 38.47 5.83 10.16
N PRO A 70 37.43 5.64 11.01
CA PRO A 70 37.63 5.49 12.45
C PRO A 70 38.41 4.21 12.82
N SER A 71 38.15 3.09 12.15
CA SER A 71 38.88 1.83 12.41
C SER A 71 40.38 1.96 12.12
N TYR A 72 40.75 2.76 11.11
CA TYR A 72 42.14 3.10 10.83
C TYR A 72 42.76 3.97 11.93
N LEU A 73 42.02 4.98 12.42
CA LEU A 73 42.51 5.88 13.48
C LEU A 73 42.71 5.20 14.84
N VAL A 74 41.89 4.18 15.15
CA VAL A 74 41.96 3.42 16.41
C VAL A 74 42.99 2.26 16.33
N GLY A 75 43.53 1.96 15.15
CA GLY A 75 44.51 0.89 14.93
C GLY A 75 43.91 -0.52 14.81
N ASP A 76 42.58 -0.66 14.87
CA ASP A 76 41.82 -1.91 14.83
C ASP A 76 41.24 -2.17 13.41
N LEU A 77 42.08 -2.03 12.38
CA LEU A 77 41.63 -2.11 10.98
C LEU A 77 40.98 -3.45 10.62
N GLN A 78 41.45 -4.55 11.23
CA GLN A 78 40.92 -5.89 10.97
C GLN A 78 39.42 -6.00 11.34
N LYS A 79 39.00 -5.47 12.49
CA LYS A 79 37.59 -5.46 12.91
C LYS A 79 36.72 -4.60 12.00
N GLY A 80 37.26 -3.47 11.52
CA GLY A 80 36.57 -2.60 10.56
C GLY A 80 36.28 -3.31 9.23
N ILE A 81 37.26 -4.07 8.73
CA ILE A 81 37.11 -4.87 7.51
C ILE A 81 36.08 -5.98 7.73
N GLU A 82 36.17 -6.75 8.82
CA GLU A 82 35.24 -7.84 9.13
C GLU A 82 33.78 -7.35 9.20
N LEU A 83 33.52 -6.23 9.88
CA LEU A 83 32.18 -5.61 9.94
C LEU A 83 31.70 -5.14 8.56
N SER A 84 32.58 -4.52 7.78
CA SER A 84 32.24 -4.00 6.45
C SER A 84 31.91 -5.13 5.47
N VAL A 85 32.62 -6.25 5.49
CA VAL A 85 32.36 -7.38 4.58
C VAL A 85 31.09 -8.13 4.96
N THR A 86 30.77 -8.22 6.25
CA THR A 86 29.64 -9.03 6.72
C THR A 86 28.31 -8.27 6.66
N ILE A 87 28.27 -7.04 7.17
CA ILE A 87 27.02 -6.31 7.39
C ILE A 87 26.67 -5.42 6.18
N LEU A 88 27.67 -4.77 5.59
CA LEU A 88 27.43 -3.73 4.60
C LEU A 88 26.76 -4.24 3.31
N PRO A 89 27.13 -5.41 2.74
CA PRO A 89 26.43 -5.95 1.57
C PRO A 89 24.97 -6.25 1.86
N VAL A 90 24.68 -6.81 3.04
CA VAL A 90 23.31 -7.15 3.46
C VAL A 90 22.46 -5.89 3.57
N VAL A 91 22.97 -4.86 4.24
CA VAL A 91 22.26 -3.56 4.38
C VAL A 91 22.05 -2.91 3.01
N THR A 92 23.05 -2.95 2.13
CA THR A 92 22.97 -2.32 0.80
C THR A 92 21.95 -3.03 -0.09
N VAL A 93 21.91 -4.35 -0.06
CA VAL A 93 20.90 -5.14 -0.78
C VAL A 93 19.50 -4.86 -0.23
N LEU A 94 19.34 -4.79 1.10
CA LEU A 94 18.06 -4.45 1.72
C LEU A 94 17.57 -3.05 1.33
N LEU A 95 18.46 -2.06 1.33
CA LEU A 95 18.14 -0.70 0.89
C LEU A 95 17.76 -0.67 -0.60
N PHE A 96 18.50 -1.38 -1.45
CA PHE A 96 18.19 -1.47 -2.88
C PHE A 96 16.80 -2.07 -3.12
N VAL A 97 16.48 -3.17 -2.45
CA VAL A 97 15.15 -3.78 -2.49
C VAL A 97 14.10 -2.77 -2.00
N PHE A 98 14.32 -2.13 -0.85
CA PHE A 98 13.40 -1.14 -0.30
C PHE A 98 13.08 0.00 -1.29
N PHE A 99 14.11 0.58 -1.92
CA PHE A 99 13.92 1.65 -2.90
C PHE A 99 13.21 1.18 -4.17
N ILE A 100 13.49 -0.03 -4.66
CA ILE A 100 12.79 -0.59 -5.83
C ILE A 100 11.31 -0.85 -5.55
N PHE A 101 10.95 -1.28 -4.33
CA PHE A 101 9.55 -1.55 -3.97
C PHE A 101 8.77 -0.30 -3.56
N MET A 102 9.45 0.83 -3.32
CA MET A 102 8.82 2.09 -2.93
C MET A 102 7.73 2.60 -3.90
N PRO A 103 7.90 2.58 -5.24
CA PRO A 103 6.87 3.00 -6.17
C PRO A 103 5.60 2.18 -6.02
N LYS A 104 5.72 0.85 -5.87
CA LYS A 104 4.58 -0.05 -5.71
C LYS A 104 3.77 0.26 -4.45
N VAL A 105 4.45 0.58 -3.34
CA VAL A 105 3.78 1.02 -2.10
C VAL A 105 3.03 2.33 -2.33
N LYS A 106 3.63 3.29 -3.03
CA LYS A 106 2.99 4.58 -3.37
C LYS A 106 1.78 4.37 -4.29
N THR A 107 1.90 3.52 -5.32
CA THR A 107 0.80 3.13 -6.21
C THR A 107 -0.36 2.55 -5.43
N ASN A 108 -0.09 1.61 -4.52
CA ASN A 108 -1.13 0.97 -3.72
C ASN A 108 -1.84 1.98 -2.79
N ARG A 109 -1.07 2.88 -2.15
CA ARG A 109 -1.65 3.95 -1.33
C ARG A 109 -2.55 4.88 -2.15
N ARG A 110 -2.12 5.23 -3.36
CA ARG A 110 -2.91 6.06 -4.29
C ARG A 110 -4.17 5.35 -4.77
N ALA A 111 -4.08 4.05 -5.07
CA ALA A 111 -5.23 3.22 -5.41
C ALA A 111 -6.29 3.24 -4.31
N THR A 112 -5.88 3.04 -3.05
CA THR A 112 -6.79 3.11 -1.90
C THR A 112 -7.44 4.49 -1.73
N GLN A 113 -6.67 5.57 -1.92
CA GLN A 113 -7.23 6.94 -1.87
C GLN A 113 -8.29 7.16 -2.95
N ILE A 114 -8.01 6.74 -4.19
CA ILE A 114 -8.98 6.80 -5.29
C ILE A 114 -10.24 6.00 -4.95
N GLU A 115 -10.09 4.79 -4.41
CA GLU A 115 -11.23 3.92 -4.06
C GLU A 115 -12.14 4.49 -2.99
N ASN A 116 -11.57 5.15 -1.99
CA ASN A 116 -12.33 5.80 -0.93
C ASN A 116 -13.18 6.95 -1.49
N ASP A 117 -12.60 7.75 -2.40
CA ASP A 117 -13.26 8.91 -3.01
C ASP A 117 -14.26 8.50 -4.11
N LEU A 118 -14.01 7.37 -4.78
CA LEU A 118 -14.75 6.89 -5.95
C LEU A 118 -16.26 6.73 -5.70
N GLY A 119 -16.65 6.26 -4.51
CA GLY A 119 -18.06 6.09 -4.18
C GLY A 119 -18.84 7.40 -4.20
N TYR A 120 -18.23 8.49 -3.73
CA TYR A 120 -18.85 9.82 -3.71
C TYR A 120 -18.95 10.40 -5.11
N VAL A 121 -17.87 10.29 -5.88
CA VAL A 121 -17.82 10.70 -7.29
C VAL A 121 -18.90 10.01 -8.11
N LEU A 122 -19.01 8.68 -7.98
CA LEU A 122 -19.99 7.92 -8.75
C LEU A 122 -21.42 8.28 -8.37
N LYS A 123 -21.66 8.53 -7.08
CA LYS A 123 -23.00 8.92 -6.64
C LYS A 123 -23.39 10.30 -7.16
N ASP A 124 -22.47 11.26 -7.12
CA ASP A 124 -22.69 12.60 -7.67
C ASP A 124 -22.92 12.56 -9.19
N LEU A 125 -22.03 11.86 -9.91
CA LEU A 125 -22.17 11.67 -11.36
C LEU A 125 -23.50 11.00 -11.72
N GLN A 126 -23.91 9.96 -10.97
CA GLN A 126 -25.19 9.30 -11.16
C GLN A 126 -26.35 10.28 -10.98
N ILE A 127 -26.36 11.09 -9.92
CA ILE A 127 -27.43 12.06 -9.64
C ILE A 127 -27.54 13.07 -10.78
N GLN A 128 -26.41 13.62 -11.24
CA GLN A 128 -26.39 14.61 -12.31
C GLN A 128 -26.89 14.03 -13.63
N VAL A 129 -26.37 12.87 -14.04
CA VAL A 129 -26.77 12.23 -15.31
C VAL A 129 -28.24 11.80 -15.26
N SER A 130 -28.71 11.28 -14.12
CA SER A 130 -30.14 10.94 -13.93
C SER A 130 -31.06 12.18 -13.94
N ALA A 131 -30.54 13.36 -13.59
CA ALA A 131 -31.25 14.63 -13.68
C ALA A 131 -31.23 15.24 -15.10
N GLY A 132 -30.64 14.55 -16.08
CA GLY A 132 -30.56 14.99 -17.47
C GLY A 132 -29.33 15.83 -17.81
N VAL A 133 -28.35 15.96 -16.91
CA VAL A 133 -27.07 16.60 -17.24
C VAL A 133 -26.30 15.70 -18.21
N PRO A 134 -25.76 16.23 -19.33
CA PRO A 134 -24.93 15.44 -20.24
C PRO A 134 -23.75 14.79 -19.50
N LEU A 135 -23.43 13.54 -19.85
CA LEU A 135 -22.37 12.78 -19.17
C LEU A 135 -21.04 13.53 -19.09
N PHE A 136 -20.64 14.20 -20.18
CA PHE A 136 -19.40 14.95 -20.21
C PHE A 136 -19.40 16.11 -19.20
N ASP A 137 -20.49 16.88 -19.13
CA ASP A 137 -20.62 17.98 -18.18
C ASP A 137 -20.63 17.45 -16.74
N GLY A 138 -21.26 16.30 -16.50
CA GLY A 138 -21.19 15.61 -15.22
C GLY A 138 -19.76 15.21 -14.84
N ILE A 139 -18.98 14.69 -15.80
CA ILE A 139 -17.56 14.35 -15.63
C ILE A 139 -16.75 15.61 -15.32
N VAL A 140 -17.02 16.73 -15.99
CA VAL A 140 -16.37 18.02 -15.71
C VAL A 140 -16.68 18.48 -14.29
N ASN A 141 -17.94 18.43 -13.85
CA ASN A 141 -18.35 18.84 -12.51
C ASN A 141 -17.66 18.01 -11.42
N VAL A 142 -17.65 16.68 -11.53
CA VAL A 142 -16.97 15.83 -10.53
C VAL A 142 -15.44 15.93 -10.59
N SER A 143 -14.86 16.32 -11.74
CA SER A 143 -13.42 16.60 -11.85
C SER A 143 -13.00 17.89 -11.14
N ALA A 144 -13.91 18.86 -11.05
CA ALA A 144 -13.73 20.13 -10.37
C ALA A 144 -14.13 20.05 -8.89
N GLY A 145 -14.85 19.01 -8.48
CA GLY A 145 -15.22 18.74 -7.10
C GLY A 145 -14.04 18.37 -6.20
N ASP A 146 -14.23 18.46 -4.89
CA ASP A 146 -13.22 18.18 -3.87
C ASP A 146 -13.15 16.67 -3.52
N TYR A 147 -12.95 15.82 -4.54
CA TYR A 147 -12.88 14.35 -4.41
C TYR A 147 -11.43 13.81 -4.47
N GLY A 148 -10.50 14.55 -3.85
CA GLY A 148 -9.15 14.07 -3.57
C GLY A 148 -8.37 13.57 -4.79
N GLU A 149 -7.87 12.33 -4.71
CA GLU A 149 -7.07 11.72 -5.80
C GLU A 149 -7.94 11.22 -6.95
N CYS A 150 -9.21 10.89 -6.70
CA CYS A 150 -10.13 10.45 -7.75
C CYS A 150 -10.48 11.60 -8.70
N ALA A 151 -10.73 12.80 -8.17
CA ALA A 151 -10.95 14.00 -9.00
C ALA A 151 -9.76 14.27 -9.95
N LYS A 152 -8.52 14.05 -9.49
CA LYS A 152 -7.31 14.24 -10.32
C LYS A 152 -7.25 13.28 -11.50
N GLU A 153 -7.61 12.01 -11.30
CA GLU A 153 -7.69 11.02 -12.38
C GLU A 153 -8.78 11.38 -13.39
N ILE A 154 -9.91 11.91 -12.93
CA ILE A 154 -11.02 12.32 -13.82
C ILE A 154 -10.67 13.61 -14.55
N LYS A 155 -9.94 14.52 -13.92
CA LYS A 155 -9.44 15.75 -14.55
C LYS A 155 -8.52 15.46 -15.73
N GLU A 156 -7.75 14.39 -15.67
CA GLU A 156 -6.94 13.90 -16.80
C GLU A 156 -7.84 13.48 -17.98
N VAL A 157 -9.01 12.88 -17.72
CA VAL A 157 -10.01 12.56 -18.76
C VAL A 157 -10.55 13.83 -19.39
N VAL A 158 -10.97 14.81 -18.57
CA VAL A 158 -11.48 16.11 -19.06
C VAL A 158 -10.44 16.80 -19.94
N HIS A 159 -9.19 16.87 -19.47
CA HIS A 159 -8.11 17.51 -20.21
C HIS A 159 -7.85 16.86 -21.57
N ARG A 160 -7.91 15.53 -21.67
CA ARG A 160 -7.77 14.81 -22.96
C ARG A 160 -8.90 15.14 -23.93
N VAL A 161 -10.13 15.22 -23.43
CA VAL A 161 -11.30 15.56 -24.25
C VAL A 161 -11.22 17.01 -24.73
N GLU A 162 -10.83 17.94 -23.86
CA GLU A 162 -10.58 19.34 -24.22
C GLU A 162 -9.44 19.49 -25.24
N ALA A 163 -8.44 18.60 -25.19
CA ALA A 163 -7.36 18.52 -26.17
C ALA A 163 -7.78 17.88 -27.51
N GLY A 164 -9.06 17.49 -27.67
CA GLY A 164 -9.64 16.96 -28.90
C GLY A 164 -9.70 15.43 -28.99
N GLU A 165 -9.40 14.70 -27.92
CA GLU A 165 -9.60 13.25 -27.86
C GLU A 165 -11.08 12.89 -27.65
N SER A 166 -11.54 11.75 -28.18
CA SER A 166 -12.93 11.34 -27.94
C SER A 166 -13.15 10.95 -26.48
N LEU A 167 -14.34 11.22 -25.94
CA LEU A 167 -14.69 10.90 -24.55
C LEU A 167 -14.51 9.40 -24.24
N ILE A 168 -15.00 8.54 -25.13
CA ILE A 168 -14.86 7.07 -24.99
C ILE A 168 -13.38 6.67 -24.88
N LYS A 169 -12.52 7.22 -25.76
CA LYS A 169 -11.09 6.90 -25.77
C LYS A 169 -10.38 7.43 -24.53
N SER A 170 -10.74 8.64 -24.08
CA SER A 170 -10.18 9.26 -22.88
C SER A 170 -10.50 8.47 -21.61
N ILE A 171 -11.76 8.02 -21.46
CA ILE A 171 -12.21 7.15 -20.36
C ILE A 171 -11.48 5.80 -20.41
N GLU A 172 -11.33 5.21 -21.60
CA GLU A 172 -10.63 3.93 -21.78
C GLU A 172 -9.15 4.02 -21.37
N GLU A 173 -8.45 5.10 -21.76
CA GLU A 173 -7.05 5.33 -21.39
C GLU A 173 -6.89 5.62 -19.89
N CYS A 174 -7.83 6.31 -19.24
CA CYS A 174 -7.86 6.45 -17.79
C CYS A 174 -8.05 5.09 -17.11
N GLY A 175 -8.98 4.24 -17.57
CA GLY A 175 -9.16 2.89 -17.04
C GLY A 175 -7.90 2.00 -17.18
N LYS A 176 -7.16 2.11 -18.28
CA LYS A 176 -5.90 1.38 -18.50
C LYS A 176 -4.76 1.85 -17.59
N SER A 177 -4.72 3.15 -17.29
CA SER A 177 -3.60 3.77 -16.56
C SER A 177 -3.84 3.87 -15.06
N THR A 178 -5.08 3.92 -14.59
CA THR A 178 -5.41 4.10 -13.18
C THR A 178 -4.87 2.97 -12.29
N PRO A 179 -4.31 3.28 -11.11
CA PRO A 179 -3.86 2.28 -10.14
C PRO A 179 -5.02 1.53 -9.46
N SER A 180 -6.22 2.09 -9.43
CA SER A 180 -7.37 1.47 -8.76
C SER A 180 -8.06 0.42 -9.66
N PRO A 181 -8.16 -0.85 -9.24
CA PRO A 181 -8.95 -1.85 -9.94
C PRO A 181 -10.44 -1.50 -10.03
N TYR A 182 -11.01 -0.85 -9.00
CA TYR A 182 -12.41 -0.44 -9.00
C TYR A 182 -12.66 0.67 -10.01
N LEU A 183 -11.83 1.72 -10.02
CA LEU A 183 -11.97 2.78 -11.01
C LEU A 183 -11.80 2.23 -12.43
N ARG A 184 -10.85 1.31 -12.65
CA ARG A 184 -10.68 0.62 -13.94
C ARG A 184 -11.95 -0.09 -14.38
N ARG A 185 -12.60 -0.83 -13.48
CA ARG A 185 -13.83 -1.57 -13.77
C ARG A 185 -14.98 -0.63 -14.11
N VAL A 186 -15.14 0.44 -13.34
CA VAL A 186 -16.14 1.49 -13.55
C VAL A 186 -15.96 2.15 -14.92
N MET A 187 -14.75 2.57 -15.26
CA MET A 187 -14.43 3.18 -16.54
C MET A 187 -14.72 2.21 -17.71
N TRP A 188 -14.41 0.93 -17.56
CA TRP A 188 -14.71 -0.10 -18.55
C TRP A 188 -16.23 -0.32 -18.74
N GLN A 189 -16.99 -0.41 -17.64
CA GLN A 189 -18.46 -0.52 -17.70
C GLN A 189 -19.09 0.71 -18.35
N LEU A 190 -18.59 1.91 -18.04
CA LEU A 190 -19.04 3.17 -18.63
C LEU A 190 -18.78 3.22 -20.14
N VAL A 191 -17.57 2.85 -20.59
CA VAL A 191 -17.23 2.76 -22.03
C VAL A 191 -18.15 1.78 -22.75
N ASN A 192 -18.42 0.62 -22.16
CA ASN A 192 -19.30 -0.38 -22.77
C ASN A 192 -20.74 0.12 -22.89
N ALA A 193 -21.26 0.79 -21.87
CA ALA A 193 -22.59 1.39 -21.90
C ALA A 193 -22.70 2.46 -23.00
N MET A 194 -21.69 3.31 -23.12
CA MET A 194 -21.63 4.34 -24.18
C MET A 194 -21.55 3.71 -25.58
N ARG A 195 -20.74 2.67 -25.78
CA ARG A 195 -20.62 1.97 -27.07
C ARG A 195 -21.89 1.23 -27.47
N ALA A 196 -22.61 0.69 -26.49
CA ALA A 196 -23.89 0.01 -26.71
C ALA A 196 -25.04 0.99 -27.02
N GLY A 197 -24.83 2.31 -26.81
CA GLY A 197 -25.90 3.31 -26.92
C GLY A 197 -26.97 3.18 -25.83
N SER A 198 -26.66 2.47 -24.74
CA SER A 198 -27.57 2.32 -23.59
C SER A 198 -27.62 3.60 -22.78
N ASP A 199 -28.73 3.82 -22.07
CA ASP A 199 -28.83 4.92 -21.11
C ASP A 199 -27.75 4.80 -20.04
N VAL A 200 -26.83 5.78 -20.03
CA VAL A 200 -25.68 5.82 -19.13
C VAL A 200 -26.14 5.95 -17.67
N SER A 201 -27.31 6.54 -17.41
CA SER A 201 -27.89 6.65 -16.07
C SER A 201 -28.16 5.27 -15.48
N ILE A 202 -28.69 4.35 -16.28
CA ILE A 202 -28.97 2.96 -15.88
C ILE A 202 -27.65 2.23 -15.59
N ALA A 203 -26.64 2.44 -16.44
CA ALA A 203 -25.32 1.87 -16.23
C ALA A 203 -24.68 2.38 -14.92
N LEU A 204 -24.74 3.69 -14.66
CA LEU A 204 -24.22 4.29 -13.43
C LEU A 204 -24.96 3.81 -12.17
N ASP A 205 -26.28 3.61 -12.24
CA ASP A 205 -27.04 3.02 -11.12
C ASP A 205 -26.62 1.58 -10.83
N ALA A 206 -26.47 0.75 -11.87
CA ALA A 206 -25.99 -0.62 -11.73
C ALA A 206 -24.57 -0.66 -11.12
N ILE A 207 -23.67 0.22 -11.57
CA ILE A 207 -22.31 0.36 -11.04
C ILE A 207 -22.33 0.79 -9.57
N SER A 208 -23.13 1.80 -9.22
CA SER A 208 -23.24 2.29 -7.85
C SER A 208 -23.80 1.21 -6.91
N LYS A 209 -24.82 0.46 -7.36
CA LYS A 209 -25.42 -0.64 -6.59
C LYS A 209 -24.43 -1.78 -6.40
N GLU A 210 -23.66 -2.13 -7.43
CA GLU A 210 -22.59 -3.12 -7.33
C GLU A 210 -21.52 -2.69 -6.31
N LEU A 211 -21.10 -1.43 -6.33
CA LEU A 211 -20.13 -0.91 -5.37
C LEU A 211 -20.66 -0.96 -3.93
N GLN A 212 -21.94 -0.64 -3.72
CA GLN A 212 -22.57 -0.75 -2.41
C GLN A 212 -22.62 -2.20 -1.92
N MET A 213 -23.03 -3.14 -2.78
CA MET A 213 -23.04 -4.57 -2.46
C MET A 213 -21.64 -5.10 -2.12
N ASP A 214 -20.59 -4.66 -2.83
CA ASP A 214 -19.21 -5.03 -2.53
C ASP A 214 -18.74 -4.47 -1.17
N LYS A 215 -19.10 -3.21 -0.84
CA LYS A 215 -18.84 -2.63 0.47
C LYS A 215 -19.54 -3.39 1.60
N GLU A 216 -20.81 -3.74 1.42
CA GLU A 216 -21.57 -4.55 2.38
C GLU A 216 -20.95 -5.95 2.56
N ALA A 217 -20.53 -6.58 1.46
CA ALA A 217 -19.85 -7.88 1.49
C ALA A 217 -18.52 -7.80 2.27
N LYS A 218 -17.73 -6.75 2.08
CA LYS A 218 -16.49 -6.50 2.84
C LYS A 218 -16.76 -6.28 4.33
N ILE A 219 -17.80 -5.52 4.67
CA ILE A 219 -18.21 -5.31 6.07
C ILE A 219 -18.62 -6.63 6.71
N LYS A 220 -19.40 -7.45 6.00
CA LYS A 220 -19.83 -8.76 6.47
C LYS A 220 -18.65 -9.72 6.64
N ALA A 221 -17.72 -9.76 5.70
CA ALA A 221 -16.51 -10.56 5.80
C ALA A 221 -15.65 -10.13 7.00
N TYR A 222 -15.48 -8.82 7.20
CA TYR A 222 -14.78 -8.29 8.37
C TYR A 222 -15.49 -8.66 9.69
N ALA A 223 -16.82 -8.59 9.74
CA ALA A 223 -17.58 -9.01 10.92
C ALA A 223 -17.39 -10.51 11.23
N GLN A 224 -17.33 -11.35 10.20
CA GLN A 224 -17.04 -12.78 10.33
C GLN A 224 -15.61 -13.03 10.83
N GLU A 225 -14.61 -12.34 10.27
CA GLU A 225 -13.23 -12.41 10.76
C GLU A 225 -13.14 -11.96 12.22
N LEU A 226 -13.79 -10.85 12.58
CA LEU A 226 -13.81 -10.33 13.95
C LEU A 226 -14.46 -11.33 14.93
N ASN A 227 -15.52 -12.02 14.51
CA ASN A 227 -16.14 -13.07 15.32
C ASN A 227 -15.20 -14.25 15.58
N MET A 228 -14.47 -14.70 14.55
CA MET A 228 -13.43 -15.73 14.70
C MET A 228 -12.31 -15.28 15.66
N TRP A 229 -11.83 -14.05 15.52
CA TRP A 229 -10.84 -13.49 16.45
C TRP A 229 -11.41 -13.34 17.87
N GLY A 230 -12.69 -13.01 18.01
CA GLY A 230 -13.39 -12.98 19.30
C GLY A 230 -13.45 -14.34 19.98
N LEU A 231 -13.68 -15.42 19.22
CA LEU A 231 -13.60 -16.79 19.73
C LEU A 231 -12.18 -17.14 20.19
N ILE A 232 -11.16 -16.83 19.37
CA ILE A 232 -9.75 -17.05 19.74
C ILE A 232 -9.40 -16.28 21.01
N TYR A 233 -9.87 -15.04 21.15
CA TYR A 233 -9.70 -14.24 22.36
C TYR A 233 -10.34 -14.90 23.58
N MET A 234 -11.60 -15.33 23.48
CA MET A 234 -12.29 -16.02 24.56
C MET A 234 -11.52 -17.27 24.99
N LEU A 235 -11.04 -18.07 24.03
CA LEU A 235 -10.27 -19.28 24.33
C LEU A 235 -8.90 -18.97 24.94
N ALA A 236 -8.13 -18.07 24.34
CA ALA A 236 -6.73 -17.84 24.72
C ALA A 236 -6.57 -16.90 25.92
N ALA A 237 -7.38 -15.86 26.04
CA ALA A 237 -7.27 -14.86 27.10
C ALA A 237 -8.13 -15.19 28.32
N VAL A 238 -9.24 -15.93 28.16
CA VAL A 238 -10.19 -16.19 29.25
C VAL A 238 -10.20 -17.67 29.65
N VAL A 239 -10.49 -18.59 28.72
CA VAL A 239 -10.68 -20.01 29.05
C VAL A 239 -9.36 -20.70 29.40
N LEU A 240 -8.33 -20.64 28.55
CA LEU A 240 -7.04 -21.28 28.80
C LEU A 240 -6.38 -20.81 30.09
N PRO A 241 -6.35 -19.50 30.43
CA PRO A 241 -5.71 -19.05 31.65
C PRO A 241 -6.53 -19.42 32.90
N SER A 242 -7.87 -19.32 32.84
CA SER A 242 -8.72 -19.73 33.98
C SER A 242 -8.65 -21.23 34.25
N MET A 243 -8.72 -22.06 33.20
CA MET A 243 -8.55 -23.52 33.30
C MET A 243 -7.11 -23.89 33.70
N GLY A 244 -6.11 -23.20 33.15
CA GLY A 244 -4.71 -23.42 33.47
C GLY A 244 -4.42 -23.14 34.95
N VAL A 245 -4.87 -21.99 35.46
CA VAL A 245 -4.73 -21.64 36.88
C VAL A 245 -5.46 -22.63 37.78
N THR A 246 -6.71 -23.00 37.45
CA THR A 246 -7.46 -23.98 38.26
C THR A 246 -6.80 -25.36 38.27
N LEU A 247 -6.33 -25.87 37.13
CA LEU A 247 -5.57 -27.13 37.06
C LEU A 247 -4.28 -27.07 37.87
N LEU A 248 -3.53 -25.96 37.79
CA LEU A 248 -2.32 -25.77 38.58
C LEU A 248 -2.60 -25.78 40.09
N VAL A 249 -3.68 -25.12 40.53
CA VAL A 249 -4.10 -25.11 41.94
C VAL A 249 -4.44 -26.51 42.43
N ILE A 250 -5.18 -27.28 41.62
CA ILE A 250 -5.56 -28.66 41.95
C ILE A 250 -4.31 -29.55 42.04
N LEU A 251 -3.41 -29.47 41.07
CA LEU A 251 -2.15 -30.25 41.06
C LEU A 251 -1.25 -29.90 42.25
N SER A 252 -1.13 -28.62 42.59
CA SER A 252 -0.40 -28.14 43.77
C SER A 252 -0.95 -28.77 45.06
N SER A 253 -2.28 -28.92 45.15
CA SER A 253 -2.94 -29.53 46.31
C SER A 253 -2.66 -31.03 46.44
N PHE A 254 -2.52 -31.76 45.32
CA PHE A 254 -2.21 -33.19 45.33
C PHE A 254 -0.73 -33.50 45.55
N LEU A 255 0.15 -32.68 44.97
CA LEU A 255 1.60 -32.91 45.01
C LEU A 255 2.25 -32.41 46.31
N GLY A 256 1.49 -31.77 47.20
CA GLY A 256 1.96 -31.33 48.52
C GLY A 256 3.07 -30.28 48.45
N GLY A 257 3.27 -29.64 47.30
CA GLY A 257 4.27 -28.61 47.06
C GLY A 257 3.62 -27.30 46.68
N ASP A 258 4.24 -26.19 47.11
CA ASP A 258 3.84 -24.84 46.76
C ASP A 258 4.28 -24.51 45.33
N ILE A 259 3.67 -25.20 44.35
CA ILE A 259 4.01 -25.08 42.92
C ILE A 259 3.68 -23.66 42.43
N ILE A 260 2.68 -23.02 43.03
CA ILE A 260 2.27 -21.64 42.75
C ILE A 260 2.92 -20.71 43.79
N GLY A 261 4.23 -20.52 43.68
CA GLY A 261 4.91 -19.48 44.46
C GLY A 261 4.43 -18.08 44.07
N GLU A 262 4.54 -17.12 45.00
CA GLU A 262 4.14 -15.71 44.80
C GLU A 262 4.69 -15.13 43.48
N SER A 263 5.95 -15.43 43.15
CA SER A 263 6.59 -15.00 41.90
C SER A 263 5.91 -15.55 40.63
N LEU A 264 5.41 -16.78 40.65
CA LEU A 264 4.77 -17.41 39.49
C LEU A 264 3.36 -16.85 39.28
N PHE A 265 2.64 -16.58 40.37
CA PHE A 265 1.33 -15.94 40.35
C PHE A 265 1.38 -14.54 39.75
N TRP A 266 2.29 -13.69 40.24
CA TRP A 266 2.52 -12.36 39.68
C TRP A 266 3.01 -12.43 38.22
N GLY A 267 3.84 -13.41 37.87
CA GLY A 267 4.28 -13.65 36.49
C GLY A 267 3.13 -13.98 35.53
N ILE A 268 2.22 -14.87 35.93
CA ILE A 268 1.03 -15.23 35.13
C ILE A 268 0.10 -14.03 34.95
N LEU A 269 -0.14 -13.24 36.01
CA LEU A 269 -0.96 -12.03 35.95
C LEU A 269 -0.37 -10.99 35.00
N LEU A 270 0.93 -10.73 35.10
CA LEU A 270 1.60 -9.74 34.25
C LEU A 270 1.61 -10.19 32.79
N PHE A 271 1.84 -11.49 32.54
CA PHE A 271 1.71 -12.08 31.20
C PHE A 271 0.30 -11.93 30.63
N LEU A 272 -0.74 -12.22 31.42
CA LEU A 272 -2.14 -12.07 31.02
C LEU A 272 -2.48 -10.64 30.61
N ILE A 273 -2.05 -9.66 31.42
CA ILE A 273 -2.25 -8.24 31.12
C ILE A 273 -1.52 -7.85 29.83
N GLY A 274 -0.26 -8.28 29.67
CA GLY A 274 0.51 -8.05 28.46
C GLY A 274 -0.14 -8.65 27.21
N PHE A 275 -0.63 -9.89 27.31
CA PHE A 275 -1.35 -10.58 26.26
C PHE A 275 -2.66 -9.86 25.88
N GLN A 276 -3.42 -9.38 26.85
CA GLN A 276 -4.65 -8.61 26.59
C GLN A 276 -4.37 -7.31 25.84
N ILE A 277 -3.34 -6.55 26.25
CA ILE A 277 -2.94 -5.32 25.57
C ILE A 277 -2.51 -5.62 24.13
N PHE A 278 -1.67 -6.64 23.94
CA PHE A 278 -1.23 -7.10 22.62
C PHE A 278 -2.44 -7.45 21.73
N PHE A 279 -3.39 -8.21 22.26
CA PHE A 279 -4.54 -8.67 21.49
C PHE A 279 -5.46 -7.51 21.08
N ILE A 280 -5.74 -6.56 21.97
CA ILE A 280 -6.52 -5.36 21.66
C ILE A 280 -5.85 -4.57 20.52
N GLN A 281 -4.53 -4.43 20.56
CA GLN A 281 -3.78 -3.73 19.53
C GLN A 281 -3.83 -4.48 18.18
N PHE A 282 -3.71 -5.80 18.21
CA PHE A 282 -3.82 -6.65 17.03
C PHE A 282 -5.20 -6.51 16.35
N VAL A 283 -6.29 -6.55 17.13
CA VAL A 283 -7.66 -6.38 16.60
C VAL A 283 -7.86 -4.97 16.02
N LYS A 284 -7.39 -3.92 16.71
CA LYS A 284 -7.47 -2.55 16.19
C LYS A 284 -6.77 -2.39 14.84
N SER A 285 -5.63 -3.07 14.63
CA SER A 285 -4.90 -3.04 13.36
C SER A 285 -5.65 -3.68 12.19
N LYS A 286 -6.68 -4.49 12.44
CA LYS A 286 -7.47 -5.18 11.42
C LYS A 286 -8.74 -4.44 11.01
N ARG A 287 -9.06 -3.30 11.66
CA ARG A 287 -10.26 -2.53 11.34
C ARG A 287 -10.19 -2.04 9.88
N PRO A 288 -11.20 -2.36 9.03
CA PRO A 288 -11.23 -1.89 7.66
C PRO A 288 -11.37 -0.37 7.67
N ILE A 289 -10.60 0.27 6.79
CA ILE A 289 -10.77 1.68 6.47
C ILE A 289 -11.94 1.69 5.47
N ILE A 290 -13.11 2.13 5.94
CA ILE A 290 -14.33 2.26 5.13
C ILE A 290 -14.59 3.75 4.94
#